data_AF-A0A223NS50-F1
#
_entry.id   AF-A0A223NS50-F1
#
_cell.length_a   1.000
_cell.length_b   1.000
_cell.length_c   1.000
_cell.angle_alpha   90.00
_cell.angle_beta   90.00
_cell.angle_gamma   90.00
#
_symmetry.space_group_name_H-M   'P 1'
#
loop_
_entity.id
_entity.type
_entity.pdbx_description
1 polymer ?
#
loop_
_entity_poly.entity_id
_entity_poly.type
_entity_poly.pdbx_seq_one_letter_code
_entity_poly.pdbx_strand_id
1 'polypeptide(L)'
;MAQTTKLFDGKTTTGWHSYLKTGPGAWKVVDGALQLDPKAPDQGDLVTDKEYENYELSLQWKIAEGGNSGIIFGVHEDPQFGATYLTGIEMQVLDDKGAEDNKKATHLAGSLYDIEAASSAAKPAGEWNKIKIRKDNGQLTFWMNGKKTIDVKIGSPEWQEMLNNSKFKTWKGFAAYPKGRIALQDHGAVVSFKNISIKEI
;
A
#
# COMPACT_ATOMS: atom_id res chain seq x y z
N MET A 1 -24.43 -11.95 2.46
CA MET A 1 -23.72 -10.70 2.79
C MET A 1 -22.24 -10.97 2.67
N ALA A 2 -21.46 -10.06 2.06
CA ALA A 2 -20.01 -10.22 1.95
C ALA A 2 -19.36 -10.28 3.35
N GLN A 3 -18.55 -11.31 3.59
CA GLN A 3 -17.87 -11.56 4.86
C GLN A 3 -16.49 -10.89 4.88
N THR A 4 -16.15 -10.27 6.01
CA THR A 4 -14.79 -9.76 6.24
C THR A 4 -13.85 -10.91 6.63
N THR A 5 -12.73 -11.00 5.95
CA THR A 5 -11.66 -11.98 6.18
C THR A 5 -10.43 -11.27 6.76
N LYS A 6 -9.77 -11.90 7.72
CA LYS A 6 -8.47 -11.42 8.22
C LYS A 6 -7.38 -11.83 7.22
N LEU A 7 -6.62 -10.87 6.73
CA LEU A 7 -5.42 -11.14 5.91
C LEU A 7 -4.20 -11.44 6.78
N PHE A 8 -4.24 -11.04 8.04
CA PHE A 8 -3.18 -11.31 9.01
C PHE A 8 -3.81 -11.69 10.35
N ASP A 9 -3.34 -12.80 10.91
CA ASP A 9 -3.88 -13.38 12.15
C ASP A 9 -3.24 -12.79 13.43
N GLY A 10 -2.20 -11.98 13.29
CA GLY A 10 -1.43 -11.41 14.39
C GLY A 10 -0.29 -12.30 14.88
N LYS A 11 -0.03 -13.44 14.24
CA LYS A 11 0.88 -14.47 14.75
C LYS A 11 1.83 -15.03 13.69
N THR A 12 1.38 -15.22 12.46
CA THR A 12 2.18 -15.80 11.38
C THR A 12 2.15 -14.92 10.14
N THR A 13 3.09 -15.17 9.23
CA THR A 13 3.10 -14.57 7.89
C THR A 13 2.30 -15.41 6.88
N THR A 14 1.44 -16.32 7.34
CA THR A 14 0.63 -17.17 6.46
C THR A 14 -0.28 -16.30 5.59
N GLY A 15 -0.37 -16.63 4.30
CA GLY A 15 -1.11 -15.81 3.33
C GLY A 15 -0.26 -14.70 2.70
N TRP A 16 1.04 -14.66 2.98
CA TRP A 16 1.98 -13.68 2.46
C TRP A 16 3.31 -14.31 2.03
N HIS A 17 3.92 -13.71 1.01
CA HIS A 17 5.29 -13.98 0.58
C HIS A 17 5.97 -12.68 0.13
N SER A 18 7.31 -12.65 0.13
CA SER A 18 8.07 -11.58 -0.51
C SER A 18 7.89 -11.68 -2.02
N TYR A 19 7.70 -10.54 -2.67
CA TYR A 19 7.47 -10.44 -4.11
C TYR A 19 8.54 -11.21 -4.91
N LEU A 20 8.09 -12.07 -5.83
CA LEU A 20 8.86 -13.00 -6.67
C LEU A 20 9.67 -14.05 -5.90
N LYS A 21 9.33 -14.31 -4.63
CA LYS A 21 10.06 -15.24 -3.75
C LYS A 21 9.13 -16.16 -2.96
N THR A 22 9.74 -17.11 -2.27
CA THR A 22 9.05 -17.99 -1.31
C THR A 22 9.30 -17.52 0.13
N GLY A 23 8.24 -17.48 0.95
CA GLY A 23 8.37 -17.03 2.34
C GLY A 23 8.42 -15.51 2.48
N PRO A 24 8.49 -14.97 3.71
CA PRO A 24 8.26 -13.54 3.97
C PRO A 24 9.49 -12.65 3.78
N GLY A 25 10.66 -13.19 3.43
CA GLY A 25 11.90 -12.42 3.32
C GLY A 25 12.26 -11.68 4.62
N ALA A 26 12.52 -10.39 4.51
CA ALA A 26 12.85 -9.50 5.63
C ALA A 26 11.68 -9.17 6.59
N TRP A 27 10.48 -9.70 6.34
CA TRP A 27 9.30 -9.42 7.15
C TRP A 27 9.10 -10.47 8.26
N LYS A 28 8.76 -9.99 9.46
CA LYS A 28 8.54 -10.82 10.64
C LYS A 28 7.35 -10.34 11.45
N VAL A 29 6.84 -11.21 12.32
CA VAL A 29 5.79 -10.83 13.28
C VAL A 29 6.45 -10.30 14.56
N VAL A 30 6.18 -9.04 14.90
CA VAL A 30 6.64 -8.37 16.13
C VAL A 30 5.44 -7.73 16.81
N ASP A 31 5.20 -8.10 18.07
CA ASP A 31 4.10 -7.57 18.89
C ASP A 31 2.72 -7.58 18.19
N GLY A 32 2.45 -8.65 17.45
CA GLY A 32 1.20 -8.81 16.70
C GLY A 32 1.06 -7.92 15.46
N ALA A 33 2.18 -7.45 14.90
CA ALA A 33 2.26 -6.71 13.64
C ALA A 33 3.23 -7.39 12.67
N LEU A 34 2.92 -7.33 11.36
CA LEU A 34 3.90 -7.58 10.31
C LEU A 34 4.86 -6.39 10.28
N GLN A 35 6.13 -6.63 10.56
CA GLN A 35 7.16 -5.59 10.65
C GLN A 35 8.32 -5.92 9.71
N LEU A 36 8.74 -4.91 8.95
CA LEU A 36 9.95 -4.98 8.14
C LEU A 36 11.19 -4.80 9.02
N ASP A 37 12.16 -5.69 8.85
CA ASP A 37 13.51 -5.52 9.39
C ASP A 37 14.47 -5.04 8.29
N PRO A 38 14.80 -3.73 8.23
CA PRO A 38 15.63 -3.19 7.14
C PRO A 38 17.09 -3.65 7.21
N LYS A 39 17.48 -4.37 8.27
CA LYS A 39 18.83 -4.95 8.43
C LYS A 39 18.88 -6.43 8.09
N ALA A 40 17.74 -7.08 7.88
CA ALA A 40 17.69 -8.49 7.51
C ALA A 40 18.19 -8.69 6.07
N PRO A 41 18.71 -9.88 5.71
CA PRO A 41 18.87 -10.23 4.31
C PRO A 41 17.50 -10.42 3.64
N ASP A 42 17.51 -10.60 2.32
CA ASP A 42 16.31 -10.95 1.54
C ASP A 42 15.18 -9.89 1.58
N GLN A 43 15.58 -8.62 1.46
CA GLN A 43 14.69 -7.46 1.32
C GLN A 43 13.74 -7.59 0.12
N GLY A 44 12.58 -6.96 0.21
CA GLY A 44 11.52 -7.00 -0.80
C GLY A 44 10.14 -6.74 -0.24
N ASP A 45 9.23 -6.27 -1.09
CA ASP A 45 7.84 -6.02 -0.74
C ASP A 45 7.14 -7.31 -0.31
N LEU A 46 6.31 -7.22 0.73
CA LEU A 46 5.49 -8.35 1.18
C LEU A 46 4.13 -8.32 0.49
N VAL A 47 3.79 -9.37 -0.26
CA VAL A 47 2.54 -9.46 -1.05
C VAL A 47 1.62 -10.55 -0.54
N THR A 48 0.31 -10.36 -0.72
CA THR A 48 -0.69 -11.38 -0.40
C THR A 48 -0.62 -12.57 -1.37
N ASP A 49 -0.80 -13.79 -0.87
CA ASP A 49 -0.89 -15.02 -1.69
C ASP A 49 -2.10 -15.03 -2.63
N LYS A 50 -3.17 -14.35 -2.25
CA LYS A 50 -4.40 -14.19 -3.05
C LYS A 50 -4.42 -12.82 -3.74
N GLU A 51 -5.07 -12.78 -4.91
CA GLU A 51 -5.40 -11.56 -5.63
C GLU A 51 -6.84 -11.10 -5.37
N TYR A 52 -7.05 -9.79 -5.42
CA TYR A 52 -8.33 -9.13 -5.17
C TYR A 52 -8.63 -8.10 -6.26
N GLU A 53 -9.91 -7.90 -6.55
CA GLU A 53 -10.37 -6.96 -7.57
C GLU A 53 -11.22 -5.84 -6.97
N ASN A 54 -12.37 -6.21 -6.38
CA ASN A 54 -13.29 -5.30 -5.71
C ASN A 54 -13.34 -5.64 -4.23
N TYR A 55 -13.00 -4.68 -3.37
CA TYR A 55 -12.88 -4.91 -1.94
C TYR A 55 -12.85 -3.61 -1.11
N GLU A 56 -13.08 -3.78 0.19
CA GLU A 56 -12.69 -2.85 1.23
C GLU A 56 -11.54 -3.47 2.05
N LEU A 57 -10.35 -2.88 1.98
CA LEU A 57 -9.18 -3.20 2.79
C LEU A 57 -9.15 -2.26 3.99
N SER A 58 -8.95 -2.80 5.18
CA SER A 58 -8.73 -2.03 6.42
C SER A 58 -7.50 -2.54 7.13
N LEU A 59 -6.63 -1.62 7.54
CA LEU A 59 -5.44 -1.94 8.33
C LEU A 59 -4.98 -0.76 9.17
N GLN A 60 -3.99 -1.00 10.04
CA GLN A 60 -3.26 0.04 10.73
C GLN A 60 -1.78 -0.05 10.39
N TRP A 61 -1.12 1.10 10.25
CA TRP A 61 0.31 1.19 10.01
C TRP A 61 0.98 2.11 11.05
N LYS A 62 2.25 1.84 11.32
CA LYS A 62 3.17 2.66 12.13
C LYS A 62 4.53 2.66 11.45
N ILE A 63 5.13 3.82 11.28
CA ILE A 63 6.42 4.01 10.62
C ILE A 63 7.44 4.61 11.60
N ALA A 64 8.71 4.25 11.46
CA ALA A 64 9.81 4.89 12.19
C ALA A 64 10.04 6.33 11.72
N GLU A 65 10.75 7.12 12.53
CA GLU A 65 11.18 8.48 12.17
C GLU A 65 11.99 8.45 10.87
N GLY A 66 11.68 9.38 9.96
CA GLY A 66 12.28 9.46 8.63
C GLY A 66 11.88 8.34 7.67
N GLY A 67 10.97 7.45 8.08
CA GLY A 67 10.65 6.26 7.30
C GLY A 67 9.74 6.50 6.12
N ASN A 68 9.90 5.64 5.11
CA ASN A 68 9.09 5.55 3.90
C ASN A 68 8.64 4.09 3.72
N SER A 69 7.45 3.89 3.18
CA SER A 69 6.84 2.61 2.82
C SER A 69 5.55 2.92 2.02
N GLY A 70 4.76 1.91 1.71
CA GLY A 70 3.56 2.05 0.89
C GLY A 70 2.64 0.86 1.05
N ILE A 71 1.36 1.11 0.77
CA ILE A 71 0.34 0.06 0.62
C ILE A 71 -0.01 0.05 -0.85
N ILE A 72 0.51 -0.94 -1.57
CA ILE A 72 0.39 -1.03 -3.02
C ILE A 72 -0.67 -2.08 -3.35
N PHE A 73 -1.49 -1.86 -4.36
CA PHE A 73 -2.58 -2.76 -4.71
C PHE A 73 -2.87 -2.80 -6.21
N GLY A 74 -3.48 -3.90 -6.67
CA GLY A 74 -3.54 -4.19 -8.11
C GLY A 74 -2.19 -4.65 -8.66
N VAL A 75 -1.34 -5.21 -7.79
CA VAL A 75 -0.02 -5.71 -8.15
C VAL A 75 -0.17 -6.98 -8.98
N HIS A 76 0.34 -6.96 -10.20
CA HIS A 76 0.52 -8.17 -11.00
C HIS A 76 1.94 -8.67 -10.81
N GLU A 77 2.06 -9.85 -10.21
CA GLU A 77 3.33 -10.48 -9.93
C GLU A 77 3.77 -11.36 -11.10
N ASP A 78 4.78 -10.87 -11.81
CA ASP A 78 5.40 -11.54 -12.94
C ASP A 78 6.88 -11.11 -12.99
N PRO A 79 7.83 -12.03 -13.27
CA PRO A 79 9.26 -11.70 -13.36
C PRO A 79 9.62 -10.55 -14.32
N GLN A 80 8.77 -10.23 -15.30
CA GLN A 80 8.94 -9.08 -16.19
C GLN A 80 8.81 -7.73 -15.44
N PHE A 81 8.09 -7.72 -14.31
CA PHE A 81 7.94 -6.56 -13.43
C PHE A 81 8.80 -6.78 -12.19
N GLY A 82 10.01 -6.22 -12.17
CA GLY A 82 10.95 -6.41 -11.06
C GLY A 82 10.56 -5.77 -9.71
N ALA A 83 9.44 -5.04 -9.63
CA ALA A 83 8.95 -4.42 -8.40
C ALA A 83 7.43 -4.24 -8.44
N THR A 84 6.79 -4.23 -7.26
CA THR A 84 5.32 -4.17 -7.14
C THR A 84 4.74 -2.85 -7.68
N TYR A 85 5.44 -1.73 -7.50
CA TYR A 85 5.02 -0.41 -7.96
C TYR A 85 5.01 -0.24 -9.49
N LEU A 86 5.60 -1.19 -10.25
CA LEU A 86 5.57 -1.16 -11.72
C LEU A 86 4.17 -1.47 -12.28
N THR A 87 3.33 -2.14 -11.48
CA THR A 87 1.97 -2.51 -11.86
C THR A 87 0.92 -1.97 -10.90
N GLY A 88 1.21 -1.96 -9.61
CA GLY A 88 0.27 -1.56 -8.57
C GLY A 88 0.15 -0.04 -8.36
N ILE A 89 -0.99 0.34 -7.81
CA ILE A 89 -1.33 1.69 -7.36
C ILE A 89 -1.02 1.79 -5.86
N GLU A 90 -0.57 2.95 -5.38
CA GLU A 90 -0.03 3.09 -4.03
C GLU A 90 -0.79 4.11 -3.18
N MET A 91 -1.20 3.70 -1.98
CA MET A 91 -1.40 4.63 -0.86
C MET A 91 -0.08 4.80 -0.13
N GLN A 92 0.38 6.04 -0.05
CA GLN A 92 1.65 6.38 0.57
C GLN A 92 1.67 6.17 2.10
N VAL A 93 2.77 5.63 2.64
CA VAL A 93 3.04 5.52 4.08
C VAL A 93 4.35 6.25 4.39
N LEU A 94 4.27 7.42 5.00
CA LEU A 94 5.42 8.29 5.20
C LEU A 94 5.46 8.91 6.59
N ASP A 95 6.65 9.16 7.13
CA ASP A 95 6.85 10.23 8.10
C ASP A 95 6.91 11.58 7.37
N ASP A 96 5.76 12.27 7.31
CA ASP A 96 5.62 13.56 6.61
C ASP A 96 6.63 14.63 7.08
N LYS A 97 7.17 14.53 8.29
CA LYS A 97 8.11 15.51 8.83
C LYS A 97 9.57 15.15 8.54
N GLY A 98 9.95 13.90 8.80
CA GLY A 98 11.34 13.47 8.78
C GLY A 98 11.79 12.82 7.47
N ALA A 99 10.88 12.30 6.65
CA ALA A 99 11.26 11.54 5.47
C ALA A 99 11.79 12.43 4.35
N GLU A 100 12.74 11.89 3.57
CA GLU A 100 13.36 12.61 2.45
C GLU A 100 12.34 12.98 1.36
N ASP A 101 11.39 12.08 1.09
CA ASP A 101 10.41 12.21 0.00
C ASP A 101 9.23 13.15 0.34
N ASN A 102 9.32 13.94 1.41
CA ASN A 102 8.25 14.84 1.86
C ASN A 102 8.15 16.18 1.11
N LYS A 103 8.78 16.30 -0.06
CA LYS A 103 8.88 17.59 -0.80
C LYS A 103 7.67 17.91 -1.66
N LYS A 104 6.80 16.93 -1.92
CA LYS A 104 5.56 17.13 -2.69
C LYS A 104 4.35 16.71 -1.86
N ALA A 105 3.26 17.46 -1.99
CA ALA A 105 2.01 17.12 -1.33
C ALA A 105 1.47 15.73 -1.74
N THR A 106 1.69 15.32 -2.99
CA THR A 106 1.32 14.00 -3.54
C THR A 106 2.19 12.85 -3.01
N HIS A 107 3.26 13.15 -2.28
CA HIS A 107 4.16 12.16 -1.69
C HIS A 107 3.95 12.04 -0.17
N LEU A 108 3.02 12.79 0.43
CA LEU A 108 2.72 12.72 1.87
C LEU A 108 1.81 11.53 2.19
N ALA A 109 1.84 11.08 3.44
CA ALA A 109 1.09 9.94 3.93
C ALA A 109 -0.40 10.01 3.60
N GLY A 110 -0.95 8.87 3.16
CA GLY A 110 -2.35 8.73 2.74
C GLY A 110 -2.67 9.28 1.35
N SER A 111 -1.72 9.91 0.66
CA SER A 111 -1.87 10.35 -0.74
C SER A 111 -1.93 9.16 -1.69
N LEU A 112 -2.52 9.40 -2.86
CA LEU A 112 -2.34 8.55 -4.02
C LEU A 112 -0.99 8.92 -4.63
N TYR A 113 0.03 8.10 -4.40
CA TYR A 113 1.44 8.47 -4.58
C TYR A 113 1.70 9.11 -5.95
N ASP A 114 2.32 10.30 -5.96
CA ASP A 114 2.68 11.11 -7.14
C ASP A 114 1.52 11.44 -8.11
N ILE A 115 0.27 11.19 -7.72
CA ILE A 115 -0.93 11.46 -8.52
C ILE A 115 -1.81 12.51 -7.85
N GLU A 116 -2.25 12.27 -6.61
CA GLU A 116 -3.19 13.15 -5.91
C GLU A 116 -2.85 13.24 -4.43
N ALA A 117 -2.78 14.47 -3.91
CA ALA A 117 -2.43 14.76 -2.53
C ALA A 117 -3.59 14.45 -1.60
N ALA A 118 -3.31 13.78 -0.48
CA ALA A 118 -4.28 13.62 0.59
C ALA A 118 -4.51 14.94 1.33
N SER A 119 -5.72 15.11 1.85
CA SER A 119 -5.95 16.05 2.95
C SER A 119 -5.22 15.53 4.21
N SER A 120 -4.31 16.33 4.77
CA SER A 120 -3.43 15.91 5.87
C SER A 120 -4.23 15.37 7.07
N ALA A 121 -3.99 14.09 7.38
CA ALA A 121 -4.61 13.38 8.50
C ALA A 121 -3.65 12.41 9.21
N ALA A 122 -2.38 12.35 8.81
CA ALA A 122 -1.40 11.43 9.38
C ALA A 122 -0.96 11.88 10.77
N LYS A 123 -0.82 10.92 11.68
CA LYS A 123 -0.17 11.12 12.97
C LYS A 123 1.35 11.07 12.81
N PRO A 124 2.12 11.66 13.75
CA PRO A 124 3.58 11.60 13.73
C PRO A 124 4.14 10.17 13.65
N ALA A 125 5.40 10.06 13.22
CA ALA A 125 6.15 8.81 13.27
C ALA A 125 6.10 8.17 14.68
N GLY A 126 6.05 6.84 14.73
CA GLY A 126 5.87 6.08 15.96
C GLY A 126 4.42 5.90 16.41
N GLU A 127 3.45 6.62 15.82
CA GLU A 127 2.03 6.44 16.12
C GLU A 127 1.29 5.55 15.11
N TRP A 128 0.24 4.88 15.57
CA TRP A 128 -0.62 4.06 14.72
C TRP A 128 -1.65 4.91 13.98
N ASN A 129 -1.58 4.85 12.66
CA ASN A 129 -2.57 5.39 11.73
C ASN A 129 -3.52 4.26 11.29
N LYS A 130 -4.82 4.55 11.21
CA LYS A 130 -5.83 3.62 10.72
C LYS A 130 -6.25 4.04 9.31
N ILE A 131 -6.25 3.10 8.37
CA ILE A 131 -6.70 3.37 7.01
C ILE A 131 -7.82 2.44 6.56
N LYS A 132 -8.53 2.88 5.53
CA LYS A 132 -9.40 2.06 4.70
C LYS A 132 -9.14 2.40 3.23
N ILE A 133 -9.04 1.39 2.39
CA ILE A 133 -9.00 1.53 0.93
C ILE A 133 -10.20 0.77 0.39
N ARG A 134 -11.05 1.43 -0.40
CA ARG A 134 -12.13 0.78 -1.14
C ARG A 134 -11.82 0.88 -2.63
N LYS A 135 -11.80 -0.27 -3.29
CA LYS A 135 -11.75 -0.38 -4.75
C LYS A 135 -13.03 -1.09 -5.19
N ASP A 136 -13.86 -0.41 -5.95
CA ASP A 136 -15.19 -0.90 -6.35
C ASP A 136 -15.47 -0.51 -7.80
N ASN A 137 -15.31 -1.47 -8.71
CA ASN A 137 -15.55 -1.30 -10.14
C ASN A 137 -14.85 -0.04 -10.68
N GLY A 138 -13.59 0.16 -10.30
CA GLY A 138 -12.77 1.30 -10.66
C GLY A 138 -12.96 2.56 -9.80
N GLN A 139 -13.98 2.64 -8.94
CA GLN A 139 -14.03 3.69 -7.92
C GLN A 139 -13.00 3.38 -6.84
N LEU A 140 -12.06 4.30 -6.63
CA LEU A 140 -11.00 4.18 -5.64
C LEU A 140 -11.18 5.28 -4.58
N THR A 141 -11.38 4.85 -3.33
CA THR A 141 -11.55 5.78 -2.22
C THR A 141 -10.63 5.41 -1.07
N PHE A 142 -9.93 6.41 -0.54
CA PHE A 142 -9.05 6.28 0.62
C PHE A 142 -9.66 6.97 1.84
N TRP A 143 -9.46 6.37 3.00
CA TRP A 143 -9.69 7.01 4.29
C TRP A 143 -8.46 6.82 5.17
N MET A 144 -8.09 7.87 5.89
CA MET A 144 -7.06 7.84 6.91
C MET A 144 -7.56 8.53 8.18
N ASN A 145 -7.45 7.84 9.31
CA ASN A 145 -7.89 8.29 10.63
C ASN A 145 -9.33 8.84 10.66
N GLY A 146 -10.23 8.17 9.91
CA GLY A 146 -11.65 8.51 9.84
C GLY A 146 -12.00 9.61 8.84
N LYS A 147 -11.03 10.23 8.18
CA LYS A 147 -11.25 11.25 7.13
C LYS A 147 -11.07 10.63 5.75
N LYS A 148 -11.96 10.96 4.80
CA LYS A 148 -11.80 10.59 3.38
C LYS A 148 -10.70 11.47 2.78
N THR A 149 -9.70 10.87 2.14
CA THR A 149 -8.52 11.58 1.62
C THR A 149 -8.45 11.61 0.10
N ILE A 150 -8.81 10.51 -0.57
CA ILE A 150 -8.81 10.36 -2.05
C ILE A 150 -10.16 9.79 -2.48
N ASP A 151 -10.68 10.23 -3.61
CA ASP A 151 -11.92 9.71 -4.21
C ASP A 151 -11.90 9.88 -5.74
N VAL A 152 -11.42 8.87 -6.46
CA VAL A 152 -11.17 8.93 -7.90
C VAL A 152 -11.76 7.76 -8.65
N LYS A 153 -11.98 7.92 -9.96
CA LYS A 153 -12.44 6.85 -10.85
C LYS A 153 -11.30 6.40 -11.77
N ILE A 154 -10.72 5.23 -11.49
CA ILE A 154 -9.71 4.61 -12.35
C ILE A 154 -10.30 4.38 -13.75
N GLY A 155 -9.54 4.76 -14.78
CA GLY A 155 -9.93 4.63 -16.19
C GLY A 155 -10.86 5.74 -16.71
N SER A 156 -11.21 6.73 -15.88
CA SER A 156 -11.90 7.94 -16.33
C SER A 156 -10.97 8.88 -17.13
N PRO A 157 -11.51 9.84 -17.90
CA PRO A 157 -10.71 10.91 -18.50
C PRO A 157 -9.88 11.68 -17.47
N GLU A 158 -10.45 11.98 -16.30
CA GLU A 158 -9.77 12.68 -15.21
C GLU A 158 -8.60 11.85 -14.66
N TRP A 159 -8.77 10.53 -14.57
CA TRP A 159 -7.67 9.61 -14.24
C TRP A 159 -6.55 9.66 -15.26
N GLN A 160 -6.87 9.70 -16.55
CA GLN A 160 -5.84 9.79 -17.59
C GLN A 160 -5.08 11.12 -17.53
N GLU A 161 -5.77 12.22 -17.24
CA GLU A 161 -5.14 13.53 -17.03
C GLU A 161 -4.18 13.50 -15.82
N MET A 162 -4.64 12.94 -14.71
CA MET A 162 -3.82 12.71 -13.51
C MET A 162 -2.56 11.89 -13.82
N LEU A 163 -2.67 10.79 -14.55
CA LEU A 163 -1.52 9.98 -14.97
C LEU A 163 -0.54 10.77 -15.84
N ASN A 164 -1.06 11.55 -16.80
CA ASN A 164 -0.25 12.37 -17.70
C ASN A 164 0.57 13.44 -16.96
N ASN A 165 0.14 13.84 -15.76
CA ASN A 165 0.80 14.82 -14.90
C ASN A 165 1.66 14.18 -13.79
N SER A 166 1.80 12.85 -13.78
CA SER A 166 2.58 12.07 -12.81
C SER A 166 3.82 11.42 -13.46
N LYS A 167 4.70 10.82 -12.64
CA LYS A 167 5.81 9.98 -13.12
C LYS A 167 5.37 8.76 -13.92
N PHE A 168 4.11 8.35 -13.81
CA PHE A 168 3.57 7.12 -14.42
C PHE A 168 3.12 7.29 -15.87
N LYS A 169 3.19 8.49 -16.45
CA LYS A 169 2.74 8.79 -17.82
C LYS A 169 3.19 7.78 -18.88
N THR A 170 4.40 7.23 -18.76
CA THR A 170 5.01 6.31 -19.75
C THR A 170 4.98 4.84 -19.33
N TRP A 171 4.42 4.53 -18.16
CA TRP A 171 4.49 3.21 -17.55
C TRP A 171 3.32 2.34 -17.99
N LYS A 172 3.54 1.50 -19.00
CA LYS A 172 2.50 0.66 -19.60
C LYS A 172 1.89 -0.37 -18.64
N GLY A 173 2.65 -0.83 -17.64
CA GLY A 173 2.18 -1.81 -16.65
C GLY A 173 1.37 -1.20 -15.51
N PHE A 174 1.52 0.12 -15.28
CA PHE A 174 0.96 0.79 -14.11
C PHE A 174 -0.57 0.84 -14.18
N ALA A 175 -1.23 0.39 -13.11
CA ALA A 175 -2.69 0.36 -12.98
C ALA A 175 -3.43 -0.42 -14.10
N ALA A 176 -2.72 -1.28 -14.84
CA ALA A 176 -3.28 -2.02 -15.98
C ALA A 176 -4.12 -3.24 -15.59
N TYR A 177 -4.02 -3.69 -14.33
CA TYR A 177 -4.62 -4.93 -13.86
C TYR A 177 -5.78 -4.65 -12.88
N PRO A 178 -7.03 -4.99 -13.25
CA PRO A 178 -8.18 -4.83 -12.36
C PRO A 178 -8.06 -5.71 -11.11
N LYS A 179 -7.54 -6.92 -11.27
CA LYS A 179 -7.32 -7.89 -10.20
C LYS A 179 -5.83 -8.05 -9.95
N GLY A 180 -5.41 -8.01 -8.70
CA GLY A 180 -4.00 -8.19 -8.33
C GLY A 180 -3.80 -8.32 -6.84
N ARG A 181 -2.55 -8.52 -6.43
CA ARG A 181 -2.15 -8.65 -5.03
C ARG A 181 -2.19 -7.30 -4.31
N ILE A 182 -2.18 -7.37 -2.98
CA ILE A 182 -1.89 -6.24 -2.09
C ILE A 182 -0.47 -6.42 -1.58
N ALA A 183 0.33 -5.35 -1.60
CA ALA A 183 1.70 -5.31 -1.11
C ALA A 183 1.88 -4.31 0.02
N LEU A 184 2.80 -4.65 0.93
CA LEU A 184 3.37 -3.77 1.94
C LEU A 184 4.81 -3.51 1.50
N GLN A 185 5.13 -2.25 1.21
CA GLN A 185 6.38 -1.91 0.54
C GLN A 185 7.56 -1.95 1.51
N ASP A 186 8.66 -2.53 1.04
CA ASP A 186 9.97 -2.37 1.61
C ASP A 186 10.68 -1.16 1.00
N HIS A 187 10.93 -0.15 1.84
CA HIS A 187 11.68 1.04 1.46
C HIS A 187 12.77 1.37 2.51
N GLY A 188 13.34 0.33 3.14
CA GLY A 188 14.51 0.45 4.00
C GLY A 188 14.28 1.07 5.38
N ALA A 189 13.03 1.28 5.80
CA ALA A 189 12.68 1.79 7.11
C ALA A 189 11.87 0.78 7.93
N VAL A 190 12.00 0.80 9.27
CA VAL A 190 11.12 -0.01 10.11
C VAL A 190 9.69 0.49 9.97
N VAL A 191 8.85 -0.35 9.37
CA VAL A 191 7.41 -0.14 9.24
C VAL A 191 6.66 -1.33 9.84
N SER A 192 5.49 -1.10 10.42
CA SER A 192 4.67 -2.15 11.04
C SER A 192 3.22 -2.03 10.60
N PHE A 193 2.60 -3.16 10.28
CA PHE A 193 1.20 -3.25 9.87
C PHE A 193 0.45 -4.27 10.73
N LYS A 194 -0.77 -3.92 11.18
CA LYS A 194 -1.61 -4.82 11.96
C LYS A 194 -3.09 -4.61 11.68
N ASN A 195 -3.93 -5.50 12.22
CA ASN A 195 -5.38 -5.46 12.04
C ASN A 195 -5.78 -5.45 10.55
N ILE A 196 -5.05 -6.23 9.73
CA ILE A 196 -5.23 -6.28 8.28
C ILE A 196 -6.41 -7.19 7.96
N SER A 197 -7.44 -6.61 7.36
CA SER A 197 -8.68 -7.32 7.00
C SER A 197 -9.21 -6.81 5.67
N ILE A 198 -9.89 -7.69 4.95
CA ILE A 198 -10.46 -7.41 3.64
C ILE A 198 -11.90 -7.89 3.58
N LYS A 199 -12.73 -7.17 2.84
CA LYS A 199 -14.09 -7.57 2.49
C LYS A 199 -14.25 -7.43 0.99
N GLU A 200 -14.35 -8.54 0.27
CA GLU A 200 -14.65 -8.55 -1.18
C GLU A 200 -16.09 -8.03 -1.40
N ILE A 201 -16.30 -7.15 -2.38
CA ILE A 201 -17.59 -6.47 -2.64
C ILE A 201 -18.02 -6.55 -4.11
#